data_AF-A0A8J3AJM0-F1
#
_entry.id   AF-A0A8J3AJM0-F1
#
_cell.length_a   1.000
_cell.length_b   1.000
_cell.length_c   1.000
_cell.angle_alpha   90.00
_cell.angle_beta   90.00
_cell.angle_gamma   90.00
#
_symmetry.space_group_name_H-M   'P 1'
#
loop_
_entity.id
_entity.type
_entity.pdbx_description
1 polymer ?
#
loop_
_entity_poly.entity_id
_entity_poly.type
_entity_poly.pdbx_seq_one_letter_code
_entity_poly.pdbx_strand_id
1 'polypeptide(L)'
;MVYQQHIRLAPQVRKAYEAAAEALVSGRITLDVVDEFGLNADFPVFSVGQAALVADIHPQTLRQYDRLGLIVPQRTAGGARRYSLRDIERLSQAQHMSQDESINLAGITRILQLMEENRQLRRQVMQLRRRMEGSFVFQADSDGEVTEVQRRQARRRTHAMLQITAQ
;
A
#
# COMPACT_ATOMS: atom_id res chain seq x y z
N MET A 1 -27.19 -1.62 7.01
CA MET A 1 -27.41 -0.38 6.23
C MET A 1 -26.19 0.51 6.40
N VAL A 2 -25.24 0.48 5.46
CA VAL A 2 -24.03 1.32 5.55
C VAL A 2 -24.21 2.52 4.63
N TYR A 3 -24.22 3.69 5.25
CA TYR A 3 -24.25 5.01 4.62
C TYR A 3 -23.08 5.16 3.64
N GLN A 4 -23.31 5.72 2.45
CA GLN A 4 -22.33 6.63 1.84
C GLN A 4 -22.95 7.54 0.78
N GLN A 5 -23.05 8.81 1.18
CA GLN A 5 -23.31 9.99 0.38
C GLN A 5 -22.23 10.14 -0.71
N HIS A 6 -22.54 10.87 -1.79
CA HIS A 6 -21.52 11.35 -2.72
C HIS A 6 -20.41 12.09 -1.96
N ILE A 7 -19.26 11.45 -1.75
CA ILE A 7 -18.13 12.07 -1.07
C ILE A 7 -17.62 13.21 -1.96
N ARG A 8 -17.92 14.45 -1.55
CA ARG A 8 -17.26 15.64 -2.12
C ARG A 8 -15.88 15.74 -1.50
N LEU A 9 -14.88 15.23 -2.21
CA LEU A 9 -13.49 15.57 -1.89
C LEU A 9 -13.25 17.05 -2.19
N ALA A 10 -12.47 17.71 -1.34
CA ALA A 10 -11.96 19.05 -1.64
C ALA A 10 -11.14 19.01 -2.95
N PRO A 11 -11.19 20.07 -3.80
CA PRO A 11 -10.50 20.07 -5.09
C PRO A 11 -9.00 19.75 -4.99
N GLN A 12 -8.34 20.23 -3.93
CA GLN A 12 -6.92 19.97 -3.67
C GLN A 12 -6.64 18.49 -3.41
N VAL A 13 -7.47 17.84 -2.61
CA VAL A 13 -7.33 16.40 -2.30
C VAL A 13 -7.57 15.58 -3.56
N ARG A 14 -8.59 15.92 -4.34
CA ARG A 14 -8.86 15.26 -5.62
C ARG A 14 -7.64 15.32 -6.55
N LYS A 15 -7.02 16.50 -6.69
CA LYS A 15 -5.82 16.69 -7.50
C LYS A 15 -4.64 15.84 -7.00
N ALA A 16 -4.49 15.66 -5.69
CA ALA A 16 -3.47 14.78 -5.13
C ALA A 16 -3.68 13.31 -5.52
N TYR A 17 -4.92 12.83 -5.50
CA TYR A 17 -5.26 11.49 -5.99
C TYR A 17 -4.99 11.35 -7.49
N GLU A 18 -5.37 12.33 -8.31
CA GLU A 18 -5.12 12.30 -9.76
C GLU A 18 -3.62 12.26 -10.06
N ALA A 19 -2.81 13.10 -9.41
CA ALA A 19 -1.36 13.10 -9.56
C ALA A 19 -0.71 11.79 -9.09
N ALA A 20 -1.19 11.22 -7.98
CA ALA A 20 -0.73 9.92 -7.49
C ALA A 20 -1.07 8.80 -8.48
N ALA A 21 -2.26 8.84 -9.08
CA ALA A 21 -2.68 7.85 -10.07
C ALA A 21 -1.80 7.88 -11.32
N GLU A 22 -1.51 9.06 -11.86
CA GLU A 22 -0.57 9.22 -12.98
C GLU A 22 0.85 8.74 -12.62
N ALA A 23 1.33 9.07 -11.41
CA ALA A 23 2.63 8.65 -10.95
C ALA A 23 2.72 7.12 -10.79
N LEU A 24 1.65 6.45 -10.31
CA LEU A 24 1.55 5.00 -10.23
C LEU A 24 1.61 4.35 -11.61
N VAL A 25 0.79 4.82 -12.56
CA VAL A 25 0.72 4.26 -13.92
C VAL A 25 2.06 4.40 -14.65
N SER A 26 2.74 5.53 -14.47
CA SER A 26 4.09 5.74 -15.02
C SER A 26 5.21 4.98 -14.28
N GLY A 27 4.90 4.24 -13.21
CA GLY A 27 5.88 3.53 -12.40
C GLY A 27 6.82 4.42 -11.59
N ARG A 28 6.53 5.73 -11.48
CA ARG A 28 7.34 6.70 -10.71
C ARG A 28 7.21 6.50 -9.20
N ILE A 29 6.08 5.97 -8.74
CA ILE A 29 5.82 5.64 -7.35
C ILE A 29 5.15 4.26 -7.26
N THR A 30 5.17 3.67 -6.07
CA THR A 30 4.45 2.42 -5.75
C THR A 30 3.33 2.70 -4.76
N LEU A 31 2.39 1.76 -4.59
CA LEU A 31 1.35 1.87 -3.56
C LEU A 31 1.90 2.01 -2.13
N ASP A 32 3.11 1.50 -1.86
CA ASP A 32 3.77 1.67 -0.56
C ASP A 32 4.11 3.15 -0.31
N VAL A 33 4.59 3.85 -1.33
CA VAL A 33 4.91 5.28 -1.27
C VAL A 33 3.64 6.14 -1.15
N VAL A 34 2.55 5.72 -1.80
CA VAL A 34 1.23 6.39 -1.67
C VAL A 34 0.75 6.37 -0.21
N ASP A 35 0.88 5.23 0.46
CA ASP A 35 0.53 5.10 1.87
C ASP A 35 1.42 6.01 2.76
N GLU A 36 2.71 6.15 2.43
CA GLU A 36 3.64 7.05 3.14
C GLU A 36 3.29 8.54 2.98
N PHE A 37 2.69 8.93 1.84
CA PHE A 37 2.15 10.28 1.63
C PHE A 37 0.82 10.54 2.35
N GLY A 38 0.28 9.57 3.09
CA GLY A 38 -0.98 9.68 3.83
C GLY A 38 -2.23 9.63 2.95
N LEU A 39 -2.09 9.18 1.69
CA LEU A 39 -3.23 8.92 0.81
C LEU A 39 -3.71 7.49 1.02
N ASN A 40 -5.02 7.30 1.15
CA ASN A 40 -5.59 5.95 1.26
C ASN A 40 -5.77 5.37 -0.15
N ALA A 41 -4.93 4.40 -0.49
CA ALA A 41 -4.94 3.76 -1.81
C ALA A 41 -6.27 3.06 -2.17
N ASP A 42 -7.09 2.68 -1.18
CA ASP A 42 -8.36 1.98 -1.36
C ASP A 42 -9.57 2.94 -1.42
N PHE A 43 -9.33 4.26 -1.37
CA PHE A 43 -10.40 5.25 -1.38
C PHE A 43 -11.03 5.40 -2.78
N PRO A 44 -12.37 5.30 -2.93
CA PRO A 44 -13.06 5.19 -4.23
C PRO A 44 -13.26 6.55 -4.93
N VAL A 45 -12.18 7.14 -5.47
CA VAL A 45 -12.17 8.50 -6.03
C VAL A 45 -12.62 8.56 -7.50
N PHE A 46 -12.22 7.57 -8.31
CA PHE A 46 -12.29 7.66 -9.76
C PHE A 46 -13.60 7.08 -10.29
N SER A 47 -14.23 7.79 -11.23
CA SER A 47 -15.32 7.21 -12.04
C SER A 47 -14.76 6.26 -13.11
N VAL A 48 -15.61 5.43 -13.74
CA VAL A 48 -15.22 4.55 -14.85
C VAL A 48 -14.43 5.29 -15.93
N GLY A 49 -14.90 6.48 -16.35
CA GLY A 49 -14.25 7.25 -17.41
C GLY A 49 -12.88 7.80 -16.99
N GLN A 50 -12.76 8.28 -15.76
CA GLN A 50 -11.47 8.76 -15.23
C GLN A 50 -10.47 7.63 -15.02
N ALA A 51 -10.93 6.50 -14.49
CA ALA A 51 -10.07 5.33 -14.31
C ALA A 51 -9.56 4.80 -15.65
N ALA A 52 -10.45 4.72 -16.64
CA ALA A 52 -10.09 4.34 -18.00
C ALA A 52 -9.06 5.29 -18.63
N LEU A 53 -9.25 6.60 -18.47
CA LEU A 53 -8.32 7.61 -18.97
C LEU A 53 -6.94 7.49 -18.32
N VAL A 54 -6.87 7.38 -16.99
CA VAL A 54 -5.59 7.36 -16.27
C VAL A 54 -4.83 6.05 -16.54
N ALA A 55 -5.52 4.92 -16.61
CA ALA A 55 -4.92 3.62 -16.88
C ALA A 55 -4.68 3.36 -18.38
N ASP A 56 -4.98 4.31 -19.25
CA ASP A 56 -4.89 4.20 -20.71
C ASP A 56 -5.60 2.97 -21.29
N ILE A 57 -6.85 2.75 -20.87
CA ILE A 57 -7.69 1.64 -21.35
C ILE A 57 -9.04 2.12 -21.84
N HIS A 58 -9.63 1.36 -22.76
CA HIS A 58 -10.98 1.66 -23.20
C HIS A 58 -12.01 1.38 -22.07
N PRO A 59 -13.00 2.27 -21.83
CA PRO A 59 -14.01 2.08 -20.77
C PRO A 59 -14.80 0.76 -20.89
N GLN A 60 -14.94 0.22 -22.10
CA GLN A 60 -15.58 -1.08 -22.32
C GLN A 60 -14.71 -2.24 -21.84
N THR A 61 -13.39 -2.17 -22.04
CA THR A 61 -12.42 -3.14 -21.53
C THR A 61 -12.40 -3.13 -20.01
N LEU A 62 -12.40 -1.93 -19.40
CA LEU A 62 -12.55 -1.78 -17.95
C LEU A 62 -13.83 -2.46 -17.41
N ARG A 63 -14.96 -2.28 -18.11
CA ARG A 63 -16.21 -2.97 -17.75
C ARG A 63 -16.13 -4.48 -17.94
N GLN A 64 -15.38 -4.95 -18.92
CA GLN A 64 -15.15 -6.37 -19.13
C GLN A 64 -14.31 -6.96 -18.00
N TYR A 65 -13.24 -6.28 -17.58
CA TYR A 65 -12.40 -6.67 -16.44
C TYR A 65 -13.20 -6.71 -15.13
N ASP A 66 -14.09 -5.75 -14.90
CA ASP A 66 -15.04 -5.78 -13.77
C ASP A 66 -15.96 -7.02 -13.82
N ARG A 67 -16.59 -7.30 -14.97
CA ARG A 67 -17.47 -8.47 -15.12
C ARG A 67 -16.75 -9.80 -14.92
N LEU A 68 -15.49 -9.87 -15.30
CA LEU A 68 -14.66 -11.08 -15.18
C LEU A 68 -14.03 -11.21 -13.78
N GLY A 69 -14.29 -10.26 -12.88
CA GLY A 69 -13.80 -10.29 -11.51
C GLY A 69 -12.31 -9.97 -11.37
N LEU A 70 -11.66 -9.48 -12.43
CA LEU A 70 -10.26 -9.05 -12.38
C LEU A 70 -10.09 -7.88 -11.37
N ILE A 71 -11.09 -6.99 -11.35
CA ILE A 71 -11.18 -5.84 -10.47
C ILE A 71 -12.59 -5.76 -9.90
N VAL A 72 -12.68 -5.39 -8.63
CA VAL A 72 -13.95 -5.28 -7.92
C VAL A 72 -14.12 -3.82 -7.48
N PRO A 73 -14.76 -2.97 -8.30
CA PRO A 73 -14.97 -1.57 -7.94
C PRO A 73 -15.97 -1.44 -6.79
N GLN A 74 -15.77 -0.40 -5.99
CA GLN A 74 -16.80 0.01 -5.03
C GLN A 74 -17.97 0.62 -5.78
N ARG A 75 -19.19 0.46 -5.25
CA ARG A 75 -20.41 0.98 -5.86
C ARG A 75 -21.03 2.04 -4.96
N THR A 76 -21.45 3.16 -5.55
CA THR A 76 -22.25 4.16 -4.83
C THR A 76 -23.67 3.65 -4.60
N ALA A 77 -24.44 4.34 -3.76
CA ALA A 77 -25.87 4.04 -3.55
C ALA A 77 -26.69 4.03 -4.87
N GLY A 78 -26.31 4.85 -5.85
CA GLY A 78 -26.90 4.88 -7.19
C GLY A 78 -26.37 3.80 -8.15
N GLY A 79 -25.58 2.84 -7.67
CA GLY A 79 -25.01 1.75 -8.47
C GLY A 79 -23.83 2.13 -9.36
N ALA A 80 -23.37 3.38 -9.31
CA ALA A 80 -22.24 3.83 -10.11
C ALA A 80 -20.92 3.28 -9.57
N ARG A 81 -20.07 2.77 -10.46
CA ARG A 81 -18.76 2.22 -10.12
C ARG A 81 -17.78 3.33 -9.75
N ARG A 82 -17.00 3.07 -8.71
CA ARG A 82 -15.91 3.91 -8.24
C ARG A 82 -14.67 3.06 -8.03
N TYR A 83 -13.55 3.60 -8.49
CA TYR A 83 -12.26 2.95 -8.49
C TYR A 83 -11.32 3.72 -7.56
N SER A 84 -10.42 2.98 -6.94
CA SER A 84 -9.39 3.46 -6.04
C SER A 84 -8.02 3.54 -6.72
N LEU A 85 -7.00 4.10 -6.08
CA LEU A 85 -5.64 4.12 -6.64
C LEU A 85 -5.09 2.71 -6.86
N ARG A 86 -5.41 1.79 -5.95
CA ARG A 86 -5.08 0.37 -6.10
C ARG A 86 -5.71 -0.23 -7.35
N ASP A 87 -6.95 0.12 -7.64
CA ASP A 87 -7.62 -0.35 -8.87
C ASP A 87 -6.94 0.23 -10.12
N ILE A 88 -6.52 1.50 -10.09
CA ILE A 88 -5.80 2.12 -11.21
C ILE A 88 -4.47 1.41 -11.49
N GLU A 89 -3.66 1.15 -10.46
CA GLU A 89 -2.39 0.43 -10.61
C GLU A 89 -2.64 -0.97 -11.20
N ARG A 90 -3.65 -1.68 -10.66
CA ARG A 90 -4.04 -3.01 -11.13
C ARG A 90 -4.49 -3.02 -12.58
N LEU A 91 -5.23 -1.99 -13.01
CA LEU A 91 -5.66 -1.82 -14.40
C LEU A 91 -4.50 -1.61 -15.35
N SER A 92 -3.57 -0.73 -14.99
CA SER A 92 -2.39 -0.44 -15.79
C SER A 92 -1.51 -1.69 -15.95
N GLN A 93 -1.26 -2.43 -14.85
CA GLN A 93 -0.51 -3.69 -14.91
C GLN A 93 -1.21 -4.75 -15.77
N ALA A 94 -2.52 -4.91 -15.61
CA ALA A 94 -3.30 -5.84 -16.42
C ALA A 94 -3.24 -5.49 -17.90
N GLN A 95 -3.32 -4.20 -18.23
CA GLN A 95 -3.25 -3.73 -19.60
C GLN A 95 -1.89 -4.02 -20.23
N HIS A 96 -0.81 -3.69 -19.52
CA HIS A 96 0.56 -3.94 -19.97
C HIS A 96 0.80 -5.42 -20.25
N MET A 97 0.42 -6.31 -19.32
CA MET A 97 0.54 -7.76 -19.51
C MET A 97 -0.32 -8.29 -20.68
N SER A 98 -1.50 -7.71 -20.89
CA SER A 98 -2.39 -8.11 -21.98
C SER A 98 -1.88 -7.66 -23.35
N GLN A 99 -1.30 -6.47 -23.46
CA GLN A 99 -0.88 -5.88 -24.74
C GLN A 99 0.55 -6.30 -25.11
N ASP A 100 1.49 -6.17 -24.17
CA ASP A 100 2.91 -6.31 -24.47
C ASP A 100 3.39 -7.76 -24.35
N GLU A 101 2.82 -8.50 -23.40
CA GLU A 101 3.20 -9.90 -23.12
C GLU A 101 2.20 -10.93 -23.67
N SER A 102 1.07 -10.47 -24.23
CA SER A 102 -0.01 -11.33 -24.75
C SER A 102 -0.51 -12.39 -23.74
N ILE A 103 -0.45 -12.07 -22.45
CA ILE A 103 -0.84 -13.00 -21.38
C ILE A 103 -2.37 -13.11 -21.34
N ASN A 104 -2.87 -14.33 -21.19
CA ASN A 104 -4.31 -14.56 -21.03
C ASN A 104 -4.84 -14.01 -19.69
N LEU A 105 -6.14 -13.71 -19.63
CA LEU A 105 -6.73 -13.08 -18.45
C LEU A 105 -6.61 -13.92 -17.15
N ALA A 106 -6.64 -15.24 -17.25
CA ALA A 106 -6.46 -16.12 -16.09
C ALA A 106 -5.03 -16.00 -15.52
N GLY A 107 -4.04 -15.93 -16.42
CA GLY A 107 -2.64 -15.64 -16.10
C GLY A 107 -2.48 -14.27 -15.45
N ILE A 108 -3.04 -13.22 -16.06
CA ILE A 108 -3.02 -11.86 -15.49
C ILE A 108 -3.62 -11.85 -14.08
N THR A 109 -4.78 -12.48 -13.89
CA THR A 109 -5.44 -12.56 -12.57
C THR A 109 -4.52 -13.21 -11.54
N ARG A 110 -3.87 -14.32 -11.90
CA ARG A 110 -2.96 -15.04 -11.01
C ARG A 110 -1.70 -14.23 -10.69
N ILE A 111 -1.12 -13.56 -11.69
CA ILE A 111 0.07 -12.72 -11.52
C ILE A 111 -0.26 -11.56 -10.58
N LEU A 112 -1.36 -10.83 -10.80
CA LEU A 112 -1.77 -9.73 -9.92
C LEU A 112 -2.02 -10.19 -8.48
N GLN A 113 -2.60 -11.37 -8.28
CA GLN A 113 -2.75 -11.95 -6.95
C GLN A 113 -1.39 -12.21 -6.29
N LEU A 114 -0.45 -12.82 -7.01
CA LEU A 114 0.90 -13.10 -6.50
C LEU A 114 1.67 -11.81 -6.21
N MET A 115 1.52 -10.78 -7.02
CA MET A 115 2.13 -9.46 -6.79
C MET A 115 1.62 -8.84 -5.48
N GLU A 116 0.31 -8.92 -5.23
CA GLU A 116 -0.30 -8.43 -3.99
C GLU A 116 0.19 -9.23 -2.77
N GLU A 117 0.22 -10.57 -2.85
CA GLU A 117 0.79 -11.43 -1.81
C GLU A 117 2.27 -11.07 -1.56
N ASN A 118 3.06 -10.87 -2.61
CA ASN A 118 4.47 -10.49 -2.49
C ASN A 118 4.64 -9.12 -1.83
N ARG A 119 3.81 -8.14 -2.19
CA ARG A 119 3.78 -6.81 -1.58
C ARG A 119 3.48 -6.91 -0.08
N GLN A 120 2.49 -7.71 0.32
CA GLN A 120 2.17 -7.95 1.73
C GLN A 120 3.34 -8.59 2.48
N LEU A 121 3.98 -9.61 1.90
CA LEU A 121 5.16 -10.26 2.47
C LEU A 121 6.33 -9.28 2.63
N ARG A 122 6.61 -8.44 1.63
CA ARG A 122 7.65 -7.40 1.71
C ARG A 122 7.36 -6.41 2.84
N ARG A 123 6.11 -5.97 3.00
CA ARG A 123 5.69 -5.11 4.13
C ARG A 123 5.92 -5.79 5.47
N GLN A 124 5.56 -7.06 5.61
CA GLN A 124 5.79 -7.83 6.84
C GLN A 124 7.30 -7.94 7.16
N VAL A 125 8.12 -8.27 6.17
CA VAL A 125 9.59 -8.34 6.33
C VAL A 125 10.14 -6.99 6.78
N MET A 126 9.72 -5.89 6.17
CA MET A 126 10.14 -4.55 6.57
C MET A 126 9.74 -4.24 8.03
N GLN A 127 8.50 -4.55 8.42
CA GLN A 127 8.03 -4.35 9.79
C GLN A 127 8.82 -5.19 10.80
N LEU A 128 9.13 -6.45 10.47
CA LEU A 128 9.93 -7.33 11.31
C LEU A 128 11.37 -6.80 11.45
N ARG A 129 11.99 -6.34 10.36
CA ARG A 129 13.32 -5.71 10.39
C ARG A 129 13.34 -4.48 11.28
N ARG A 130 12.38 -3.56 11.12
CA ARG A 130 12.24 -2.37 12.00
C ARG A 130 12.09 -2.75 13.47
N ARG A 131 11.37 -3.84 13.79
CA ARG A 131 11.24 -4.34 15.18
C ARG A 131 12.55 -4.89 15.73
N MET A 132 13.35 -5.58 14.91
CA MET A 132 14.66 -6.08 15.31
C MET A 132 15.65 -4.92 15.52
N GLU A 133 15.70 -3.97 14.57
CA GLU A 133 16.55 -2.77 14.64
C GLU A 133 16.19 -1.88 15.85
N GLY A 134 14.90 -1.74 16.19
CA GLY A 134 14.43 -1.02 17.38
C GLY A 134 14.66 -1.74 18.72
N SER A 135 15.31 -2.92 18.72
CA SER A 135 15.60 -3.72 19.92
C SER A 135 17.07 -3.66 20.37
N PHE A 136 17.93 -2.96 19.65
CA PHE A 136 19.32 -2.75 20.05
C PHE A 136 19.39 -1.46 20.88
N VAL A 137 19.78 -1.58 22.14
CA VAL A 137 20.16 -0.43 22.97
C VAL A 137 21.67 -0.39 22.95
N PHE A 138 22.23 0.68 22.42
CA PHE A 138 23.66 0.96 22.55
C PHE A 138 23.91 1.37 23.99
N GLN A 139 24.66 0.56 24.73
CA GLN A 139 25.16 0.93 26.04
C GLN A 139 26.56 1.52 25.84
N ALA A 140 26.74 2.78 26.23
CA ALA A 140 28.07 3.35 26.39
C ALA A 140 28.53 3.04 27.81
N ASP A 141 29.67 2.36 27.94
CA ASP A 141 30.34 2.20 29.24
C ASP A 141 31.07 3.51 29.63
N SER A 142 31.46 3.66 30.90
CA SER A 142 32.18 4.84 31.39
C SER A 142 33.49 5.12 30.64
N ASP A 143 34.04 4.11 30.00
CA ASP A 143 35.31 4.14 29.27
C ASP A 143 35.11 4.46 27.78
N GLY A 144 33.87 4.72 27.34
CA GLY A 144 33.53 5.09 25.97
C GLY A 144 33.34 3.90 25.02
N GLU A 145 33.43 2.66 25.51
CA GLU A 145 33.14 1.47 24.71
C GLU A 145 31.63 1.34 24.45
N VAL A 146 31.24 1.27 23.18
CA VAL A 146 29.84 1.10 22.77
C VAL A 146 29.60 -0.38 22.48
N THR A 147 28.80 -1.04 23.32
CA THR A 147 28.40 -2.43 23.10
C THR A 147 26.92 -2.54 22.72
N GLU A 148 26.64 -3.42 21.75
CA GLU A 148 25.30 -3.71 21.28
C GLU A 148 24.59 -4.66 22.26
N VAL A 149 23.56 -4.20 22.95
CA VAL A 149 22.84 -5.00 23.95
C VAL A 149 21.38 -5.18 23.56
N GLN A 150 20.89 -6.42 23.54
CA GLN A 150 19.47 -6.70 23.32
C GLN A 150 18.63 -6.15 24.47
N ARG A 151 17.60 -5.36 24.17
CA ARG A 151 16.70 -4.68 25.12
C ARG A 151 16.09 -5.59 26.22
N ARG A 152 15.97 -6.90 25.97
CA ARG A 152 15.52 -7.89 26.99
C ARG A 152 16.55 -8.14 28.11
N GLN A 153 17.85 -8.01 27.84
CA GLN A 153 18.90 -8.14 28.87
C GLN A 153 19.09 -6.84 29.66
N ALA A 154 18.90 -5.67 29.04
CA ALA A 154 19.04 -4.36 29.70
C ALA A 154 18.04 -4.16 30.87
N ARG A 155 16.80 -4.67 30.74
CA ARG A 155 15.77 -4.60 31.80
C ARG A 155 16.07 -5.48 33.02
N ARG A 156 16.88 -6.54 32.87
CA ARG A 156 17.22 -7.42 34.00
C ARG A 156 18.27 -6.80 34.94
N ARG A 157 19.12 -5.90 34.44
CA ARG A 157 20.18 -5.26 35.25
C ARG A 157 19.73 -3.99 35.95
N THR A 158 18.79 -3.23 35.39
CA THR A 158 18.25 -2.02 36.06
C THR A 158 17.59 -2.37 37.40
N HIS A 159 16.98 -3.55 37.51
CA HIS A 159 16.42 -4.03 38.77
C HIS A 159 17.48 -4.56 39.76
N ALA A 160 18.63 -5.06 39.27
CA ALA A 160 19.72 -5.54 40.12
C ALA A 160 20.59 -4.38 40.67
N MET A 161 20.70 -3.29 39.91
CA MET A 161 21.52 -2.13 40.29
C MET A 161 20.84 -1.24 41.34
N LEU A 162 19.50 -1.20 41.38
CA LEU A 162 18.73 -0.48 42.41
C LEU A 162 18.71 -1.19 43.77
N GLN A 163 19.12 -2.46 43.86
CA GLN A 163 19.19 -3.19 45.14
C GLN A 163 20.55 -3.07 45.84
N ILE A 164 21.61 -2.69 45.12
CA ILE A 164 22.97 -2.61 45.68
C ILE A 164 23.23 -1.22 46.31
N THR A 165 22.54 -0.17 45.86
CA THR A 165 22.68 1.20 46.39
C THR A 165 21.77 1.51 47.59
N ALA A 166 21.07 0.52 48.15
CA ALA A 166 20.14 0.68 49.27
C ALA A 166 20.59 0.00 50.59
N GLN A 167 21.90 -0.21 50.76
CA GLN A 167 22.52 -0.63 52.04
C GLN A 167 23.59 0.36 52.47
#